data_AF-C6X0P4-F1
#
_entry.id   AF-C6X0P4-F1
#
_cell.length_a   1.000
_cell.length_b   1.000
_cell.length_c   1.000
_cell.angle_alpha   90.00
_cell.angle_beta   90.00
_cell.angle_gamma   90.00
#
_symmetry.space_group_name_H-M   'P 1'
#
loop_
_entity.id
_entity.type
_entity.pdbx_description
1 polymer ?
#
loop_
_entity_poly.entity_id
_entity_poly.type
_entity_poly.pdbx_seq_one_letter_code
_entity_poly.pdbx_strand_id
1 'polypeptide(L)'
;MKLKFQLLRNNFQMVSTGNFQSENFRTRVLILSSSVDHSVFIKQIFDFHGKSVDWSGAGSHSAKSDFTVLQTSDVTEAVHFKPTIVLISSEIADTDSAPVFSHITPGGVLVYPQSFEAVVEQANVYFRKLPYSPTDLNEKGGTQYLHTDMGDLPVSGLEVGVLADLDGIKLFCAQFGIMEEQFYEALAELA
;
A
#
# COMPACT_ATOMS: atom_id res chain seq x y z
N MET A 1 62.48 28.95 23.46
CA MET A 1 62.47 29.10 22.00
C MET A 1 61.01 29.16 21.55
N LYS A 2 60.49 30.36 21.30
CA LYS A 2 59.11 30.62 20.86
C LYS A 2 59.09 30.53 19.33
N LEU A 3 58.22 29.72 18.75
CA LEU A 3 57.83 29.86 17.35
C LEU A 3 56.32 30.12 17.29
N LYS A 4 55.98 31.34 16.85
CA LYS A 4 54.69 31.70 16.25
C LYS A 4 54.53 30.96 14.92
N PHE A 5 53.30 30.91 14.42
CA PHE A 5 52.84 30.94 13.01
C PHE A 5 51.72 29.91 12.81
N GLN A 6 50.62 30.13 12.11
CA GLN A 6 49.80 31.28 11.71
C GLN A 6 48.52 30.63 11.14
N LEU A 7 47.36 31.25 11.34
CA LEU A 7 46.08 30.81 10.77
C LEU A 7 46.19 30.61 9.25
N LEU A 8 45.75 29.45 8.78
CA LEU A 8 45.25 29.26 7.42
C LEU A 8 43.84 28.69 7.50
N ARG A 9 42.86 29.60 7.59
CA ARG A 9 41.57 29.38 6.93
C ARG A 9 41.88 29.29 5.45
N ASN A 10 41.54 28.19 4.80
CA ASN A 10 41.26 28.21 3.37
C ASN A 10 40.44 26.98 2.94
N ASN A 11 39.34 27.31 2.26
CA ASN A 11 38.75 26.60 1.13
C ASN A 11 37.89 25.36 1.40
N PHE A 12 36.75 25.56 2.06
CA PHE A 12 35.55 24.80 1.68
C PHE A 12 34.88 25.55 0.51
N GLN A 13 35.34 25.28 -0.71
CA GLN A 13 34.58 25.69 -1.90
C GLN A 13 33.37 24.76 -2.02
N MET A 14 32.18 25.32 -1.79
CA MET A 14 30.93 24.73 -2.26
C MET A 14 30.99 24.61 -3.78
N VAL A 15 31.23 23.41 -4.28
CA VAL A 15 30.95 23.08 -5.68
C VAL A 15 29.45 22.92 -5.81
N SER A 16 28.77 24.04 -6.03
CA SER A 16 27.41 24.09 -6.55
C SER A 16 27.49 23.86 -8.06
N THR A 17 27.37 22.60 -8.50
CA THR A 17 26.98 22.26 -9.87
C THR A 17 26.39 20.86 -9.89
N GLY A 18 25.08 20.83 -9.70
CA GLY A 18 24.21 19.73 -10.01
C GLY A 18 22.82 20.27 -9.77
N ASN A 19 22.05 20.52 -10.83
CA ASN A 19 20.61 20.58 -10.69
C ASN A 19 20.19 19.22 -10.13
N PHE A 20 20.10 19.10 -8.81
CA PHE A 20 19.33 18.04 -8.19
C PHE A 20 17.88 18.43 -8.49
N GLN A 21 17.45 18.13 -9.72
CA GLN A 21 16.04 17.85 -9.93
C GLN A 21 15.74 16.80 -8.87
N SER A 22 14.95 17.15 -7.86
CA SER A 22 14.44 16.15 -6.95
C SER A 22 13.70 15.15 -7.83
N GLU A 23 14.33 14.04 -8.17
CA GLU A 23 13.54 12.88 -8.56
C GLU A 23 12.65 12.63 -7.35
N ASN A 24 11.38 13.00 -7.47
CA ASN A 24 10.40 12.70 -6.45
C ASN A 24 10.33 11.18 -6.41
N PHE A 25 11.08 10.59 -5.47
CA PHE A 25 11.02 9.17 -5.18
C PHE A 25 9.65 8.89 -4.56
N ARG A 26 8.65 8.75 -5.42
CA ARG A 26 7.30 8.41 -5.00
C ARG A 26 7.28 6.99 -4.49
N THR A 27 6.57 6.80 -3.39
CA THR A 27 6.28 5.48 -2.85
C THR A 27 5.42 4.73 -3.86
N ARG A 28 5.92 3.60 -4.35
CA ARG A 28 5.22 2.76 -5.32
C ARG A 28 4.32 1.80 -4.56
N VAL A 29 3.03 1.86 -4.84
CA VAL A 29 1.98 1.12 -4.16
C VAL A 29 1.38 0.15 -5.16
N LEU A 30 1.40 -1.14 -4.87
CA LEU A 30 0.81 -2.17 -5.72
C LEU A 30 -0.44 -2.74 -5.05
N ILE A 31 -1.52 -2.81 -5.81
CA ILE A 31 -2.70 -3.62 -5.51
C ILE A 31 -2.68 -4.75 -6.55
N LEU A 32 -2.20 -5.92 -6.16
CA LEU A 32 -2.19 -7.11 -7.01
C LEU A 32 -3.57 -7.76 -6.89
N SER A 33 -4.43 -7.52 -7.87
CA SER A 33 -5.82 -7.98 -7.90
C SER A 33 -6.32 -8.12 -9.35
N SER A 34 -7.17 -9.12 -9.57
CA SER A 34 -7.85 -9.34 -10.85
C SER A 34 -9.08 -8.48 -11.04
N SER A 35 -9.66 -7.97 -9.96
CA SER A 35 -10.82 -7.06 -10.00
C SER A 35 -10.40 -5.61 -9.83
N VAL A 36 -11.05 -4.71 -10.57
CA VAL A 36 -10.90 -3.26 -10.36
C VAL A 36 -11.59 -2.78 -9.08
N ASP A 37 -12.47 -3.58 -8.50
CA ASP A 37 -13.30 -3.17 -7.36
C ASP A 37 -12.45 -2.90 -6.10
N HIS A 38 -11.32 -3.61 -5.91
CA HIS A 38 -10.38 -3.30 -4.82
C HIS A 38 -9.83 -1.88 -4.94
N SER A 39 -9.39 -1.46 -6.13
CA SER A 39 -8.85 -0.10 -6.30
C SER A 39 -9.94 0.96 -6.23
N VAL A 40 -11.13 0.68 -6.78
CA VAL A 40 -12.29 1.58 -6.71
C VAL A 40 -12.65 1.83 -5.26
N PHE A 41 -12.77 0.78 -4.46
CA PHE A 41 -13.14 0.89 -3.05
C PHE A 41 -12.05 1.58 -2.21
N ILE A 42 -10.78 1.19 -2.39
CA ILE A 42 -9.64 1.87 -1.74
C ILE A 42 -9.59 3.35 -2.12
N LYS A 43 -9.87 3.68 -3.39
CA LYS A 43 -9.93 5.06 -3.84
C LYS A 43 -11.04 5.84 -3.13
N GLN A 44 -12.22 5.26 -2.97
CA GLN A 44 -13.32 5.91 -2.23
C GLN A 44 -12.91 6.19 -0.78
N ILE A 45 -12.25 5.26 -0.10
CA ILE A 45 -11.71 5.47 1.26
C ILE A 45 -10.68 6.61 1.27
N PHE A 46 -9.76 6.64 0.30
CA PHE A 46 -8.76 7.70 0.20
C PHE A 46 -9.40 9.06 -0.07
N ASP A 47 -10.40 9.13 -0.96
CA ASP A 47 -11.14 10.36 -1.25
C ASP A 47 -11.90 10.85 0.00
N PHE A 48 -12.54 9.94 0.73
CA PHE A 48 -13.25 10.23 1.99
C PHE A 48 -12.32 10.89 3.03
N HIS A 49 -11.08 10.38 3.16
CA HIS A 49 -10.07 10.90 4.09
C HIS A 49 -9.17 12.00 3.49
N GLY A 50 -9.46 12.48 2.28
CA GLY A 50 -8.67 13.51 1.59
C GLY A 50 -7.22 13.11 1.30
N LYS A 51 -6.92 11.81 1.15
CA LYS A 51 -5.59 11.29 0.83
C LYS A 51 -5.30 11.45 -0.66
N SER A 52 -4.21 12.12 -1.01
CA SER A 52 -3.79 12.31 -2.40
C SER A 52 -2.86 11.21 -2.85
N VAL A 53 -3.31 10.40 -3.82
CA VAL A 53 -2.51 9.37 -4.50
C VAL A 53 -2.59 9.55 -6.02
N ASP A 54 -1.51 9.24 -6.74
CA ASP A 54 -1.51 9.21 -8.20
C ASP A 54 -1.75 7.78 -8.71
N TRP A 55 -2.86 7.55 -9.40
CA TRP A 55 -3.18 6.24 -9.98
C TRP A 55 -2.48 6.08 -11.35
N SER A 56 -1.67 5.04 -11.52
CA SER A 56 -0.98 4.77 -12.78
C SER A 56 -1.99 4.53 -13.90
N GLY A 57 -1.79 5.16 -15.05
CA GLY A 57 -2.71 5.07 -16.20
C GLY A 57 -3.86 6.09 -16.19
N ALA A 58 -4.14 6.76 -15.06
CA ALA A 58 -4.98 7.95 -15.07
C ALA A 58 -4.15 9.11 -15.62
N GLY A 59 -4.54 9.70 -16.75
CA GLY A 59 -3.77 10.69 -17.53
C GLY A 59 -3.42 12.01 -16.83
N SER A 60 -3.51 12.11 -15.51
CA SER A 60 -3.13 13.26 -14.70
C SER A 60 -2.31 12.80 -13.50
N HIS A 61 -1.04 13.24 -13.44
CA HIS A 61 -0.17 13.05 -12.29
C HIS A 61 -0.21 14.31 -11.44
N SER A 62 -0.62 14.22 -10.18
CA SER A 62 -0.59 15.34 -9.25
C SER A 62 0.83 15.56 -8.75
N ALA A 63 1.41 16.73 -9.01
CA ALA A 63 2.72 17.11 -8.49
C ALA A 63 2.80 17.12 -6.94
N LYS A 64 1.67 16.94 -6.23
CA LYS A 64 1.56 16.92 -4.77
C LYS A 64 1.55 15.53 -4.14
N SER A 65 1.42 14.44 -4.90
CA SER A 65 1.34 13.12 -4.30
C SER A 65 2.71 12.46 -4.13
N ASP A 66 2.96 11.95 -2.92
CA ASP A 66 4.10 11.13 -2.57
C ASP A 66 3.90 9.64 -2.94
N PHE A 67 2.71 9.26 -3.42
CA PHE A 67 2.34 7.88 -3.72
C PHE A 67 1.95 7.71 -5.19
N THR A 68 2.37 6.61 -5.79
CA THR A 68 1.88 6.16 -7.09
C THR A 68 1.33 4.76 -6.96
N VAL A 69 0.05 4.58 -7.27
CA VAL A 69 -0.68 3.33 -7.11
C VAL A 69 -0.86 2.66 -8.47
N LEU A 70 -0.42 1.40 -8.56
CA LEU A 70 -0.70 0.50 -9.66
C LEU A 70 -1.65 -0.60 -9.17
N GLN A 71 -2.75 -0.80 -9.88
CA GLN A 71 -3.53 -2.02 -9.78
C GLN A 71 -3.31 -2.86 -11.03
N THR A 72 -2.98 -4.13 -10.87
CA THR A 72 -2.81 -5.07 -11.97
C THR A 72 -2.96 -6.51 -11.48
N SER A 73 -3.29 -7.42 -12.38
CA SER A 73 -3.11 -8.87 -12.17
C SER A 73 -1.94 -9.42 -12.96
N ASP A 74 -1.27 -8.59 -13.77
CA ASP A 74 -0.07 -8.98 -14.53
C ASP A 74 1.15 -8.94 -13.60
N VAL A 75 1.64 -10.14 -13.28
CA VAL A 75 2.82 -10.34 -12.42
C VAL A 75 4.08 -9.71 -13.03
N THR A 76 4.19 -9.68 -14.36
CA THR A 76 5.33 -9.05 -15.05
C THR A 76 5.34 -7.55 -14.82
N GLU A 77 4.17 -6.91 -14.94
CA GLU A 77 4.01 -5.50 -14.67
C GLU A 77 4.29 -5.19 -13.19
N ALA A 78 3.72 -5.98 -12.28
CA ALA A 78 3.94 -5.87 -10.83
C ALA A 78 5.43 -5.95 -10.44
N VAL A 79 6.16 -6.90 -11.03
CA VAL A 79 7.61 -7.08 -10.81
C VAL A 79 8.41 -5.88 -11.33
N HIS A 80 8.11 -5.40 -12.54
CA HIS A 80 8.79 -4.23 -13.10
C HIS A 80 8.50 -2.94 -12.33
N PHE A 81 7.33 -2.86 -11.70
CA PHE A 81 6.93 -1.72 -10.90
C PHE A 81 7.76 -1.58 -9.61
N LYS A 82 8.43 -2.62 -9.12
CA LYS A 82 9.30 -2.59 -7.92
C LYS A 82 8.61 -1.93 -6.71
N PRO A 83 7.48 -2.47 -6.25
CA PRO A 83 6.64 -1.79 -5.26
C PRO A 83 7.35 -1.62 -3.91
N THR A 84 6.85 -0.68 -3.11
CA THR A 84 7.26 -0.44 -1.73
C THR A 84 6.18 -0.87 -0.74
N ILE A 85 4.91 -0.64 -1.08
CA ILE A 85 3.74 -1.12 -0.32
C ILE A 85 2.94 -2.02 -1.26
N VAL A 86 2.59 -3.22 -0.81
CA VAL A 86 1.86 -4.21 -1.60
C VAL A 86 0.63 -4.69 -0.84
N LEU A 87 -0.51 -4.72 -1.50
CA LEU A 87 -1.66 -5.55 -1.16
C LEU A 87 -1.78 -6.66 -2.20
N ILE A 88 -1.92 -7.90 -1.74
CA ILE A 88 -2.32 -9.04 -2.56
C ILE A 88 -3.73 -9.41 -2.13
N SER A 89 -4.66 -9.41 -3.07
CA SER A 89 -6.03 -9.86 -2.83
C SER A 89 -6.12 -11.39 -2.83
N SER A 90 -7.13 -11.93 -2.16
CA SER A 90 -7.22 -13.37 -1.88
C SER A 90 -7.54 -14.23 -3.11
N GLU A 91 -8.04 -13.65 -4.21
CA GLU A 91 -8.28 -14.37 -5.46
C GLU A 91 -7.01 -14.63 -6.28
N ILE A 92 -5.90 -13.92 -6.01
CA ILE A 92 -4.62 -14.15 -6.68
C ILE A 92 -3.96 -15.38 -6.06
N ALA A 93 -3.64 -16.40 -6.86
CA ALA A 93 -2.96 -17.59 -6.35
C ALA A 93 -1.59 -17.26 -5.74
N ASP A 94 -1.21 -18.02 -4.72
CA ASP A 94 0.09 -17.88 -4.05
C ASP A 94 1.26 -18.11 -5.02
N THR A 95 1.13 -19.08 -5.94
CA THR A 95 2.10 -19.36 -7.00
C THR A 95 2.29 -18.19 -7.95
N ASP A 96 1.21 -17.45 -8.22
CA ASP A 96 1.22 -16.35 -9.18
C ASP A 96 1.80 -15.08 -8.54
N SER A 97 1.58 -14.88 -7.25
CA SER A 97 2.12 -13.71 -6.53
C SER A 97 3.57 -13.87 -6.08
N ALA A 98 4.08 -15.10 -5.90
CA ALA A 98 5.43 -15.37 -5.41
C ALA A 98 6.58 -14.61 -6.12
N PRO A 99 6.56 -14.42 -7.45
CA PRO A 99 7.60 -13.63 -8.14
C PRO A 99 7.69 -12.18 -7.68
N VAL A 100 6.60 -11.59 -7.18
CA VAL A 100 6.53 -10.20 -6.71
C VAL A 100 7.39 -10.01 -5.46
N PHE A 101 7.48 -11.00 -4.57
CA PHE A 101 8.12 -10.85 -3.25
C PHE A 101 9.59 -10.44 -3.34
N SER A 102 10.31 -10.99 -4.33
CA SER A 102 11.73 -10.68 -4.54
C SER A 102 11.98 -9.29 -5.13
N HIS A 103 10.91 -8.59 -5.53
CA HIS A 103 10.95 -7.27 -6.17
C HIS A 103 10.32 -6.17 -5.32
N ILE A 104 9.83 -6.52 -4.13
CA ILE A 104 9.45 -5.55 -3.10
C ILE A 104 10.72 -4.81 -2.67
N THR A 105 10.62 -3.48 -2.58
CA THR A 105 11.71 -2.63 -2.10
C THR A 105 12.11 -3.08 -0.69
N PRO A 106 13.41 -3.31 -0.40
CA PRO A 106 13.85 -3.68 0.95
C PRO A 106 13.36 -2.67 2.01
N GLY A 107 12.79 -3.19 3.10
CA GLY A 107 12.13 -2.39 4.13
C GLY A 107 10.68 -2.01 3.83
N GLY A 108 10.14 -2.42 2.68
CA GLY A 108 8.75 -2.22 2.28
C GLY A 108 7.74 -3.01 3.12
N VAL A 109 6.48 -3.01 2.69
CA VAL A 109 5.35 -3.65 3.38
C VAL A 109 4.60 -4.56 2.42
N LEU A 110 4.31 -5.78 2.87
CA LEU A 110 3.45 -6.74 2.19
C LEU A 110 2.24 -7.06 3.06
N VAL A 111 1.05 -6.75 2.55
CA VAL A 111 -0.25 -7.18 3.08
C VAL A 111 -0.76 -8.32 2.22
N TYR A 112 -1.07 -9.47 2.81
CA TYR A 112 -1.34 -10.70 2.07
C TYR A 112 -2.28 -11.66 2.82
N PRO A 113 -2.99 -12.55 2.11
CA PRO A 113 -3.81 -13.58 2.73
C PRO A 113 -2.95 -14.49 3.61
N GLN A 114 -3.37 -14.75 4.84
CA GLN A 114 -2.62 -15.59 5.80
C GLN A 114 -2.34 -17.01 5.27
N SER A 115 -3.17 -17.52 4.35
CA SER A 115 -2.91 -18.79 3.66
C SER A 115 -1.59 -18.80 2.87
N PHE A 116 -1.02 -17.64 2.53
CA PHE A 116 0.22 -17.52 1.76
C PHE A 116 1.47 -17.44 2.65
N GLU A 117 1.32 -17.55 3.98
CA GLU A 117 2.42 -17.46 4.94
C GLU A 117 3.61 -18.35 4.55
N ALA A 118 3.34 -19.61 4.19
CA ALA A 118 4.39 -20.57 3.85
C ALA A 118 5.22 -20.19 2.63
N VAL A 119 4.63 -19.51 1.63
CA VAL A 119 5.38 -19.03 0.45
C VAL A 119 6.06 -17.69 0.73
N VAL A 120 5.45 -16.82 1.53
CA VAL A 120 6.03 -15.53 1.94
C VAL A 120 7.26 -15.73 2.83
N GLU A 121 7.28 -16.76 3.67
CA GLU A 121 8.45 -17.14 4.48
C GLU A 121 9.66 -17.62 3.65
N GLN A 122 9.45 -17.99 2.39
CA GLN A 122 10.55 -18.38 1.48
C GLN A 122 11.20 -17.18 0.78
N ALA A 123 10.65 -15.97 0.93
CA ALA A 123 11.20 -14.77 0.32
C ALA A 123 12.52 -14.35 1.00
N ASN A 124 13.56 -14.14 0.19
CA ASN A 124 14.89 -13.72 0.66
C ASN A 124 15.05 -12.20 0.81
N VAL A 125 13.97 -11.43 0.73
CA VAL A 125 13.97 -9.97 0.85
C VAL A 125 13.34 -9.56 2.18
N TYR A 126 13.97 -8.62 2.89
CA TYR A 126 13.42 -8.10 4.13
C TYR A 126 12.34 -7.06 3.83
N PHE A 127 11.10 -7.39 4.14
CA PHE A 127 9.95 -6.48 4.16
C PHE A 127 9.06 -6.81 5.37
N ARG A 128 8.28 -5.84 5.83
CA ARG A 128 7.30 -6.06 6.89
C ARG A 128 6.14 -6.89 6.34
N LYS A 129 5.80 -7.96 7.03
CA LYS A 129 4.71 -8.88 6.72
C LYS A 129 3.47 -8.52 7.52
N LEU A 130 2.33 -8.40 6.86
CA LEU A 130 1.01 -8.12 7.45
C LEU A 130 0.00 -9.15 6.90
N PRO A 131 -0.03 -10.37 7.45
CA PRO A 131 -1.02 -11.36 7.04
C PRO A 131 -2.42 -10.93 7.48
N TYR A 132 -3.44 -11.23 6.68
CA TYR A 132 -4.84 -11.07 7.05
C TYR A 132 -5.63 -12.37 6.86
N SER A 133 -6.61 -12.62 7.73
CA SER A 133 -7.56 -13.72 7.56
C SER A 133 -8.74 -13.23 6.69
N PRO A 134 -9.48 -14.13 6.01
CA PRO A 134 -10.72 -13.75 5.35
C PRO A 134 -11.66 -13.04 6.33
N THR A 135 -12.29 -11.97 5.89
CA THR A 135 -13.19 -11.16 6.72
C THR A 135 -14.34 -12.01 7.26
N ASP A 136 -14.55 -11.99 8.57
CA ASP A 136 -15.68 -12.67 9.20
C ASP A 136 -16.96 -11.83 9.06
N LEU A 137 -17.95 -12.39 8.36
CA LEU A 137 -19.21 -11.72 8.04
C LEU A 137 -20.38 -12.56 8.54
N ASN A 138 -21.34 -11.89 9.16
CA ASN A 138 -22.59 -12.50 9.59
C ASN A 138 -23.72 -12.12 8.62
N GLU A 139 -24.53 -13.09 8.21
CA GLU A 139 -25.74 -12.82 7.43
C GLU A 139 -26.97 -12.83 8.33
N LYS A 140 -27.77 -11.77 8.26
CA LYS A 140 -29.06 -11.67 8.96
C LYS A 140 -30.11 -11.07 8.03
N GLY A 141 -31.09 -11.90 7.65
CA GLY A 141 -32.21 -11.46 6.81
C GLY A 141 -31.80 -11.02 5.40
N GLY A 142 -30.74 -11.63 4.83
CA GLY A 142 -30.22 -11.29 3.50
C GLY A 142 -29.29 -10.07 3.47
N THR A 143 -28.97 -9.49 4.63
CA THR A 143 -27.95 -8.43 4.78
C THR A 143 -26.72 -9.02 5.45
N GLN A 144 -25.55 -8.71 4.89
CA GLN A 144 -24.25 -9.07 5.43
C GLN A 144 -23.75 -7.95 6.35
N TYR A 145 -23.20 -8.36 7.49
CA TYR A 145 -22.70 -7.48 8.54
C TYR A 145 -21.27 -7.83 8.91
N LEU A 146 -20.43 -6.80 9.02
CA LEU A 146 -19.12 -6.86 9.63
C LEU A 146 -19.27 -6.61 11.14
N HIS A 147 -18.75 -7.51 11.96
CA HIS A 147 -18.72 -7.30 13.41
C HIS A 147 -17.54 -6.41 13.80
N THR A 148 -17.80 -5.31 14.50
CA THR A 148 -16.76 -4.40 15.01
C THR A 148 -16.98 -4.14 16.50
N ASP A 149 -15.95 -3.62 17.18
CA ASP A 149 -16.05 -3.20 18.59
C ASP A 149 -17.08 -2.07 18.80
N MET A 150 -17.46 -1.36 17.74
CA MET A 150 -18.48 -0.30 17.78
C MET A 150 -19.89 -0.79 17.42
N GLY A 151 -20.03 -2.07 17.06
CA GLY A 151 -21.28 -2.71 16.64
C GLY A 151 -21.21 -3.32 15.24
N ASP A 152 -22.31 -3.93 14.84
CA ASP A 152 -22.44 -4.55 13.52
C ASP A 152 -22.63 -3.48 12.43
N LEU A 153 -21.81 -3.55 11.39
CA LEU A 153 -21.86 -2.62 10.26
C LEU A 153 -22.38 -3.34 9.00
N PRO A 154 -23.45 -2.86 8.35
CA PRO A 154 -23.91 -3.45 7.10
C PRO A 154 -22.89 -3.20 5.99
N VAL A 155 -22.62 -4.22 5.17
CA VAL A 155 -21.60 -4.15 4.09
C VAL A 155 -22.09 -4.71 2.75
N SER A 156 -23.38 -4.93 2.59
CA SER A 156 -23.96 -5.59 1.40
C SER A 156 -23.82 -4.83 0.09
N GLY A 157 -23.42 -3.56 0.09
CA GLY A 157 -23.16 -2.79 -1.13
C GLY A 157 -21.81 -3.10 -1.79
N LEU A 158 -20.92 -3.84 -1.11
CA LEU A 158 -19.59 -4.15 -1.60
C LEU A 158 -19.54 -5.42 -2.45
N GLU A 159 -18.59 -5.47 -3.37
CA GLU A 159 -18.31 -6.65 -4.19
C GLU A 159 -17.72 -7.80 -3.34
N VAL A 160 -17.99 -9.06 -3.71
CA VAL A 160 -17.68 -10.22 -2.88
C VAL A 160 -16.17 -10.44 -2.64
N GLY A 161 -15.33 -10.17 -3.63
CA GLY A 161 -13.87 -10.17 -3.47
C GLY A 161 -13.39 -9.07 -2.54
N VAL A 162 -13.95 -7.85 -2.66
CA VAL A 162 -13.68 -6.75 -1.72
C VAL A 162 -14.09 -7.13 -0.30
N LEU A 163 -15.26 -7.74 -0.11
CA LEU A 163 -15.75 -8.22 1.18
C LEU A 163 -14.80 -9.24 1.80
N ALA A 164 -14.36 -10.23 1.03
CA ALA A 164 -13.43 -11.26 1.49
C ALA A 164 -12.10 -10.67 1.98
N ASP A 165 -11.68 -9.53 1.43
CA ASP A 165 -10.40 -8.89 1.69
C ASP A 165 -10.46 -7.64 2.60
N LEU A 166 -11.63 -7.28 3.16
CA LEU A 166 -11.78 -6.06 3.97
C LEU A 166 -10.72 -5.90 5.07
N ASP A 167 -10.36 -6.96 5.80
CA ASP A 167 -9.31 -6.87 6.82
C ASP A 167 -7.92 -6.61 6.22
N GLY A 168 -7.63 -7.16 5.03
CA GLY A 168 -6.42 -6.85 4.28
C GLY A 168 -6.40 -5.40 3.79
N ILE A 169 -7.52 -4.92 3.24
CA ILE A 169 -7.71 -3.54 2.81
C ILE A 169 -7.54 -2.58 4.00
N LYS A 170 -8.09 -2.92 5.18
CA LYS A 170 -7.92 -2.15 6.43
C LYS A 170 -6.44 -2.02 6.81
N LEU A 171 -5.69 -3.12 6.86
CA LEU A 171 -4.25 -3.11 7.14
C LEU A 171 -3.45 -2.33 6.10
N PHE A 172 -3.85 -2.39 4.84
CA PHE A 172 -3.27 -1.62 3.75
C PHE A 172 -3.52 -0.12 3.91
N CYS A 173 -4.76 0.30 4.17
CA CYS A 173 -5.12 1.70 4.44
C CYS A 173 -4.37 2.28 5.64
N ALA A 174 -4.06 1.47 6.65
CA ALA A 174 -3.23 1.89 7.78
C ALA A 174 -1.81 2.35 7.37
N GLN A 175 -1.28 1.87 6.24
CA GLN A 175 0.02 2.34 5.70
C GLN A 175 -0.05 3.78 5.15
N PHE A 176 -1.27 4.31 4.97
CA PHE A 176 -1.55 5.69 4.56
C PHE A 176 -2.00 6.57 5.73
N GLY A 177 -1.93 6.05 6.96
CA GLY A 177 -2.34 6.74 8.17
C GLY A 177 -3.87 6.79 8.36
N ILE A 178 -4.62 5.88 7.74
CA ILE A 178 -6.05 5.68 8.00
C ILE A 178 -6.17 4.54 9.03
N MET A 179 -6.42 4.89 10.28
CA MET A 179 -6.51 3.92 11.37
C MET A 179 -7.83 3.15 11.33
N GLU A 180 -7.95 2.10 12.13
CA GLU A 180 -9.12 1.20 12.15
C GLU A 180 -10.45 1.94 12.33
N GLU A 181 -10.57 2.84 13.30
CA GLU A 181 -11.78 3.64 13.51
C GLU A 181 -12.13 4.47 12.27
N GLN A 182 -11.13 5.08 11.63
CA GLN A 182 -11.31 5.88 10.41
C GLN A 182 -11.69 5.02 9.20
N PHE A 183 -11.20 3.77 9.14
CA PHE A 183 -11.59 2.81 8.13
C PHE A 183 -13.06 2.43 8.29
N TYR A 184 -13.50 2.12 9.52
CA TYR A 184 -14.90 1.79 9.80
C TYR A 184 -15.85 2.99 9.60
N GLU A 185 -15.39 4.21 9.91
CA GLU A 185 -16.13 5.43 9.59
C GLU A 185 -16.37 5.57 8.08
N ALA A 186 -15.34 5.39 7.25
CA ALA A 186 -15.49 5.42 5.80
C ALA A 186 -16.38 4.26 5.30
N LEU A 187 -16.20 3.06 5.83
CA LEU A 187 -16.99 1.88 5.48
C LEU A 187 -18.48 2.11 5.76
N ALA A 188 -18.84 2.77 6.86
CA ALA A 188 -20.22 3.06 7.23
C ALA A 188 -20.93 4.01 6.25
N GLU A 189 -20.17 4.85 5.54
CA GLU A 189 -20.70 5.81 4.57
C GLU A 189 -20.66 5.28 3.12
N LEU A 190 -19.86 4.25 2.85
CA LEU A 190 -19.58 3.75 1.50
C LEU A 190 -20.22 2.39 1.17
N ALA A 191 -20.61 1.61 2.17
CA ALA A 191 -21.00 0.20 2.02
C ALA A 191 -22.52 -0.08 2.00
#